data_AF-A0A963WB30-F1
#
_entry.id   AF-A0A963WB30-F1
#
_cell.length_a   1.000
_cell.length_b   1.000
_cell.length_c   1.000
_cell.angle_alpha   90.00
_cell.angle_beta   90.00
_cell.angle_gamma   90.00
#
_symmetry.space_group_name_H-M   'P 1'
#
loop_
_entity.id
_entity.type
_entity.pdbx_description
1 polymer ?
#
loop_
_entity_poly.entity_id
_entity_poly.type
_entity_poly.pdbx_seq_one_letter_code
_entity_poly.pdbx_strand_id
1 'polypeptide(L)'
;MTSAADDGDKTLSDHRFYHADAEADFAEVGGADTPQTRHPAYRLAFRDQDFLLREELRPVRFQLELLKPEMLLDEARVGSTLVMYGSARIPTPEAAETMLRGVGALDDEARTVVEKLAGKAKYYAEAYNLARMVSEKGIVEDGMRQFVITSGGGPSIMEAANRGASDAGAESIGLNIVLPH
;
A
#
# COMPACT_ATOMS: atom_id res chain seq x y z
N MET A 1 -59.03 12.46 20.59
CA MET A 1 -58.25 11.56 19.73
C MET A 1 -57.57 12.42 18.67
N THR A 2 -56.41 12.96 19.01
CA THR A 2 -55.58 13.72 18.09
C THR A 2 -54.25 12.99 18.06
N SER A 3 -54.04 12.28 16.95
CA SER A 3 -52.88 11.47 16.64
C SER A 3 -51.61 12.30 16.79
N ALA A 4 -50.71 11.88 17.67
CA ALA A 4 -49.33 12.35 17.66
C ALA A 4 -48.72 12.00 16.30
N ALA A 5 -48.18 13.02 15.62
CA ALA A 5 -47.33 12.79 14.47
C ALA A 5 -46.03 12.16 14.98
N ASP A 6 -45.76 10.97 14.47
CA ASP A 6 -44.54 10.20 14.63
C ASP A 6 -43.39 11.00 14.00
N ASP A 7 -42.61 11.68 14.85
CA ASP A 7 -41.41 12.41 14.45
C ASP A 7 -40.29 11.37 14.30
N GLY A 8 -40.31 10.69 13.15
CA GLY A 8 -39.37 9.64 12.81
C GLY A 8 -37.94 10.14 12.89
N ASP A 9 -37.18 9.53 13.79
CA ASP A 9 -35.74 9.67 13.99
C ASP A 9 -35.01 9.54 12.65
N LYS A 10 -34.67 10.69 12.04
CA LYS A 10 -33.84 10.75 10.84
C LYS A 10 -32.40 10.49 11.26
N THR A 11 -32.07 9.22 11.46
CA THR A 11 -30.69 8.79 11.54
C THR A 11 -29.96 9.28 10.29
N LEU A 12 -28.74 9.82 10.47
CA LEU A 12 -27.86 10.35 9.40
C LEU A 12 -27.46 9.32 8.31
N SER A 13 -28.08 8.14 8.33
CA SER A 13 -27.92 7.04 7.40
C SER A 13 -28.91 7.06 6.23
N ASP A 14 -29.84 8.02 6.16
CA ASP A 14 -30.77 8.14 5.04
C ASP A 14 -30.06 8.74 3.82
N HIS A 15 -29.36 7.88 3.07
CA HIS A 15 -28.64 8.26 1.87
C HIS A 15 -29.63 8.66 0.78
N ARG A 16 -29.74 9.97 0.54
CA ARG A 16 -30.64 10.54 -0.47
C ARG A 16 -30.19 10.27 -1.91
N PHE A 17 -28.96 9.80 -2.11
CA PHE A 17 -28.35 9.46 -3.39
C PHE A 17 -27.89 8.01 -3.37
N TYR A 18 -27.90 7.37 -4.55
CA TYR A 18 -27.33 6.04 -4.71
C TYR A 18 -25.83 6.05 -4.44
N HIS A 19 -25.31 4.93 -3.97
CA HIS A 19 -23.88 4.74 -3.82
C HIS A 19 -23.21 4.55 -5.18
N ALA A 20 -21.91 4.86 -5.26
CA ALA A 20 -21.16 4.81 -6.52
C ALA A 20 -21.12 3.41 -7.15
N ASP A 21 -21.16 2.33 -6.34
CA ASP A 21 -21.28 0.95 -6.81
C ASP A 21 -22.64 0.66 -7.44
N ALA A 22 -23.74 1.12 -6.83
CA ALA A 22 -25.07 1.01 -7.42
C ALA A 22 -25.19 1.80 -8.74
N GLU A 23 -24.65 3.02 -8.80
CA GLU A 23 -24.60 3.80 -10.06
C GLU A 23 -23.78 3.11 -11.14
N ALA A 24 -22.64 2.53 -10.75
CA ALA A 24 -21.79 1.74 -11.61
C ALA A 24 -22.53 0.52 -12.18
N ASP A 25 -23.36 -0.15 -11.38
CA ASP A 25 -24.20 -1.26 -11.83
C ASP A 25 -25.31 -0.79 -12.79
N PHE A 26 -25.95 0.36 -12.53
CA PHE A 26 -26.97 0.90 -13.43
C PHE A 26 -26.42 1.19 -14.83
N ALA A 27 -25.17 1.63 -14.92
CA ALA A 27 -24.50 1.86 -16.21
C ALA A 27 -24.20 0.55 -16.97
N GLU A 28 -23.96 -0.57 -16.28
CA GLU A 28 -23.62 -1.87 -16.88
C GLU A 28 -24.85 -2.74 -17.18
N VAL A 29 -25.88 -2.68 -16.33
CA VAL A 29 -27.07 -3.58 -16.38
C VAL A 29 -28.06 -3.21 -17.50
N GLY A 30 -27.69 -2.30 -18.40
CA GLY A 30 -28.32 -2.21 -19.72
C GLY A 30 -29.55 -1.33 -19.75
N GLY A 31 -29.33 -0.07 -20.07
CA GLY A 31 -30.32 0.67 -20.85
C GLY A 31 -30.51 0.04 -22.23
N ALA A 32 -31.50 0.51 -22.99
CA ALA A 32 -31.64 0.11 -24.39
C ALA A 32 -30.32 0.34 -25.13
N ASP A 33 -29.85 -0.67 -25.85
CA ASP A 33 -28.64 -0.59 -26.66
C ASP A 33 -28.91 0.28 -27.89
N THR A 34 -28.57 1.56 -27.76
CA THR A 34 -28.84 2.60 -28.75
C THR A 34 -27.51 3.21 -29.21
N PRO A 35 -27.47 3.81 -30.41
CA PRO A 35 -26.28 4.55 -30.84
C PRO A 35 -25.81 5.61 -29.82
N GLN A 36 -26.74 6.19 -29.05
CA GLN A 36 -26.46 7.16 -28.01
C GLN A 36 -25.78 6.52 -26.79
N THR A 37 -26.31 5.41 -26.26
CA THR A 37 -25.77 4.74 -25.06
C THR A 37 -24.41 4.08 -25.30
N ARG A 38 -24.06 3.80 -26.57
CA ARG A 38 -22.72 3.34 -26.97
C ARG A 38 -21.66 4.47 -27.04
N HIS A 39 -22.07 5.73 -27.01
CA HIS A 39 -21.13 6.85 -27.15
C HIS A 39 -20.28 7.02 -25.87
N PRO A 40 -18.97 7.31 -25.94
CA PRO A 40 -18.10 7.45 -24.76
C PRO A 40 -18.59 8.44 -23.70
N ALA A 41 -19.34 9.47 -24.12
CA ALA A 41 -19.93 10.46 -23.20
C ALA A 41 -20.96 9.88 -22.21
N TYR A 42 -21.45 8.65 -22.41
CA TYR A 42 -22.32 7.95 -21.46
C TYR A 42 -21.53 7.21 -20.36
N ARG A 43 -20.20 7.14 -20.43
CA ARG A 43 -19.38 6.55 -19.37
C ARG A 43 -19.42 7.44 -18.12
N LEU A 44 -19.60 6.81 -16.96
CA LEU A 44 -19.49 7.50 -15.68
C LEU A 44 -18.05 7.99 -15.47
N ALA A 45 -17.89 9.24 -15.04
CA ALA A 45 -16.58 9.89 -14.95
C ALA A 45 -15.58 9.14 -14.05
N PHE A 46 -16.04 8.52 -12.97
CA PHE A 46 -15.19 7.74 -12.05
C PHE A 46 -14.84 6.33 -12.57
N ARG A 47 -15.47 5.88 -13.66
CA ARG A 47 -15.15 4.65 -14.40
C ARG A 47 -14.42 4.90 -15.72
N ASP A 48 -14.42 6.14 -16.21
CA ASP A 48 -13.79 6.52 -17.46
C ASP A 48 -12.29 6.75 -17.27
N GLN A 49 -11.48 5.72 -17.55
CA GLN A 49 -10.03 5.80 -17.45
C GLN A 49 -9.42 6.82 -18.42
N ASP A 50 -9.97 6.97 -19.62
CA ASP A 50 -9.47 7.94 -20.61
C ASP A 50 -9.62 9.37 -20.05
N PHE A 51 -10.76 9.65 -19.40
CA PHE A 51 -11.01 10.91 -18.72
C PHE A 51 -10.11 11.11 -17.49
N LEU A 52 -9.98 10.10 -16.62
CA LEU A 52 -9.14 10.18 -15.41
C LEU A 52 -7.65 10.36 -15.70
N LEU A 53 -7.16 9.85 -16.84
CA LEU A 53 -5.76 9.94 -17.23
C LEU A 53 -5.36 11.28 -17.84
N ARG A 54 -6.33 12.15 -18.13
CA ARG A 54 -6.09 13.52 -18.62
C ARG A 54 -5.21 14.35 -17.68
N GLU A 55 -4.46 15.28 -18.27
CA GLU A 55 -3.54 16.15 -17.52
C GLU A 55 -4.29 17.01 -16.49
N GLU A 56 -5.48 17.50 -16.85
CA GLU A 56 -6.32 18.33 -15.99
C GLU A 56 -6.77 17.58 -14.73
N LEU A 57 -6.81 16.25 -14.76
CA LEU A 57 -7.22 15.42 -13.63
C LEU A 57 -6.03 14.92 -12.79
N ARG A 58 -4.82 15.42 -13.04
CA ARG A 58 -3.67 15.16 -12.16
C ARG A 58 -3.92 15.55 -10.69
N PRO A 59 -4.55 16.69 -10.35
CA PRO A 59 -4.83 17.03 -8.95
C PRO A 59 -5.77 16.02 -8.27
N VAL A 60 -6.78 15.51 -9.00
CA VAL A 60 -7.70 14.49 -8.48
C VAL A 60 -6.96 13.17 -8.23
N ARG A 61 -6.12 12.73 -9.18
CA ARG A 61 -5.28 11.54 -8.99
C ARG A 61 -4.32 11.70 -7.81
N PHE A 62 -3.71 12.86 -7.65
CA PHE A 62 -2.83 13.15 -6.52
C PHE A 62 -3.60 13.15 -5.18
N GLN A 63 -4.82 13.67 -5.15
CA GLN A 63 -5.69 13.58 -3.97
C GLN A 63 -5.96 12.12 -3.60
N LEU A 64 -6.20 11.23 -4.57
CA LEU A 64 -6.41 9.80 -4.31
C LEU A 64 -5.16 9.13 -3.71
N GLU A 65 -3.96 9.53 -4.14
CA GLU A 65 -2.68 9.04 -3.58
C GLU A 65 -2.46 9.44 -2.12
N LEU A 66 -3.10 10.51 -1.65
CA LEU A 66 -3.06 10.93 -0.23
C LEU A 66 -4.21 10.31 0.57
N LEU A 67 -5.42 10.35 0.00
CA LEU A 67 -6.64 9.94 0.71
C LEU A 67 -6.68 8.43 0.94
N LYS A 68 -6.29 7.63 -0.06
CA LYS A 68 -6.32 6.17 0.04
C LYS A 68 -5.45 5.64 1.20
N PRO A 69 -4.16 6.01 1.34
CA PRO A 69 -3.38 5.53 2.47
C PRO A 69 -3.91 6.06 3.82
N GLU A 70 -4.36 7.32 3.90
CA GLU A 70 -4.92 7.87 5.14
C GLU A 70 -6.14 7.05 5.62
N MET A 71 -7.12 6.83 4.74
CA MET A 71 -8.31 6.03 5.06
C MET A 71 -7.96 4.60 5.50
N LEU A 72 -7.05 3.93 4.79
CA LEU A 72 -6.66 2.56 5.12
C LEU A 72 -5.88 2.47 6.43
N LEU A 73 -5.05 3.47 6.75
CA LEU A 73 -4.33 3.53 8.03
C LEU A 73 -5.29 3.76 9.20
N ASP A 74 -6.29 4.61 9.02
CA ASP A 74 -7.33 4.88 10.02
C ASP A 74 -8.21 3.65 10.26
N GLU A 75 -8.68 2.98 9.20
CA GLU A 75 -9.43 1.71 9.28
C GLU A 75 -8.62 0.63 10.03
N ALA A 76 -7.32 0.60 9.76
CA ALA A 76 -6.38 -0.31 10.40
C ALA A 76 -5.95 0.16 11.81
N ARG A 77 -6.47 1.29 12.31
CA ARG A 77 -6.16 1.87 13.63
C ARG A 77 -4.65 2.06 13.85
N VAL A 78 -3.94 2.61 12.88
CA VAL A 78 -2.50 2.89 12.99
C VAL A 78 -2.31 4.24 13.70
N GLY A 79 -1.76 4.22 14.91
CA GLY A 79 -1.48 5.43 15.70
C GLY A 79 -0.11 6.02 15.43
N SER A 80 0.89 5.18 15.18
CA SER A 80 2.21 5.63 14.73
C SER A 80 2.93 4.55 13.93
N THR A 81 3.91 5.00 13.15
CA THR A 81 4.73 4.13 12.31
C THR A 81 6.20 4.23 12.71
N LEU A 82 6.91 3.11 12.59
CA LEU A 82 8.36 3.10 12.56
C LEU A 82 8.81 2.94 11.11
N VAL A 83 9.22 4.04 10.50
CA VAL A 83 9.62 4.06 9.09
C VAL A 83 11.06 3.58 8.94
N MET A 84 11.24 2.51 8.18
CA MET A 84 12.54 1.91 7.89
C MET A 84 12.93 2.15 6.42
N TYR A 85 14.02 2.88 6.23
CA TYR A 85 14.67 3.05 4.93
C TYR A 85 15.91 2.18 4.82
N GLY A 86 16.23 1.76 3.60
CA GLY A 86 17.46 1.03 3.33
C GLY A 86 17.68 0.70 1.87
N SER A 87 18.80 0.05 1.58
CA SER A 87 19.16 -0.35 0.23
C SER A 87 18.16 -1.35 -0.34
N ALA A 88 17.81 -1.20 -1.61
CA ALA A 88 17.09 -2.21 -2.41
C ALA A 88 18.02 -3.29 -3.00
N ARG A 89 19.33 -3.22 -2.74
CA ARG A 89 20.36 -4.03 -3.43
C ARG A 89 21.18 -4.95 -2.53
N ILE A 90 21.03 -4.86 -1.21
CA ILE A 90 21.80 -5.71 -0.30
C ILE A 90 21.23 -7.13 -0.36
N PRO A 91 22.05 -8.16 -0.64
CA PRO A 91 21.57 -9.54 -0.69
C PRO A 91 21.22 -10.06 0.70
N THR A 92 20.36 -11.08 0.75
CA THR A 92 20.19 -11.88 1.96
C THR A 92 21.52 -12.57 2.32
N PRO A 93 21.71 -13.00 3.58
CA PRO A 93 22.91 -13.75 3.98
C PRO A 93 23.19 -14.97 3.08
N GLU A 94 22.15 -15.73 2.73
CA GLU A 94 22.27 -16.92 1.88
C GLU A 94 22.66 -16.56 0.43
N ALA A 95 22.10 -15.48 -0.09
CA ALA A 95 22.45 -14.97 -1.41
C ALA A 95 23.89 -14.43 -1.42
N ALA A 96 24.33 -13.77 -0.35
CA ALA A 96 25.69 -13.27 -0.20
C ALA A 96 26.71 -14.41 -0.20
N GLU A 97 26.46 -15.50 0.54
CA GLU A 97 27.31 -16.70 0.53
C GLU A 97 27.41 -17.31 -0.88
N THR A 98 26.28 -17.39 -1.58
CA THR A 98 26.22 -17.92 -2.95
C THR A 98 27.04 -17.05 -3.91
N MET A 99 26.90 -15.73 -3.81
CA MET A 99 27.69 -14.78 -4.59
C MET A 99 29.19 -14.94 -4.31
N LEU A 100 29.59 -15.05 -3.04
CA LEU A 100 31.00 -15.21 -2.65
C LEU A 100 31.64 -16.51 -3.19
N ARG A 101 30.87 -17.61 -3.30
CA ARG A 101 31.37 -18.85 -3.92
C ARG A 101 31.68 -18.68 -5.41
N GLY A 102 30.96 -17.80 -6.10
CA GLY A 102 31.13 -17.53 -7.54
C GLY A 102 32.21 -16.49 -7.87
N VAL A 103 32.79 -15.82 -6.88
CA VAL A 103 33.74 -14.70 -7.07
C VAL A 103 34.99 -15.08 -7.87
N GLY A 104 35.43 -16.34 -7.80
CA GLY A 104 36.62 -16.81 -8.51
C GLY A 104 36.52 -16.74 -10.04
N ALA A 105 35.31 -16.68 -10.60
CA ALA A 105 35.07 -16.58 -12.04
C ALA A 105 34.89 -15.13 -12.54
N LEU A 106 34.92 -14.15 -11.64
CA LEU A 106 34.71 -12.74 -11.95
C LEU A 106 36.04 -12.01 -12.21
N ASP A 107 35.97 -10.96 -13.01
CA ASP A 107 37.04 -9.97 -13.12
C ASP A 107 37.24 -9.21 -11.78
N ASP A 108 38.37 -8.50 -11.66
CA ASP A 108 38.75 -7.85 -10.40
C ASP A 108 37.77 -6.74 -9.95
N GLU A 109 37.13 -6.07 -10.91
CA GLU A 109 36.15 -5.02 -10.63
C GLU A 109 34.84 -5.62 -10.08
N ALA A 110 34.28 -6.62 -10.77
CA ALA A 110 33.09 -7.33 -10.36
C ALA A 110 33.30 -8.08 -9.04
N ARG A 111 34.48 -8.69 -8.83
CA ARG A 111 34.88 -9.29 -7.55
C ARG A 111 34.77 -8.28 -6.41
N THR A 112 35.37 -7.10 -6.57
CA THR A 112 35.36 -6.05 -5.54
C THR A 112 33.94 -5.61 -5.20
N VAL A 113 33.07 -5.48 -6.20
CA VAL A 113 31.66 -5.11 -6.00
C VAL A 113 30.93 -6.18 -5.20
N VAL A 114 31.08 -7.45 -5.59
CA VAL A 114 30.42 -8.58 -4.91
C VAL A 114 30.88 -8.71 -3.46
N GLU A 115 32.18 -8.65 -3.19
CA GLU A 115 32.71 -8.73 -1.83
C GLU A 115 32.20 -7.61 -0.94
N LYS A 116 32.19 -6.37 -1.44
CA LYS A 116 31.65 -5.21 -0.71
C LYS A 116 30.16 -5.34 -0.45
N LEU A 117 29.40 -5.90 -1.40
CA LEU A 117 27.96 -6.05 -1.27
C LEU A 117 27.62 -7.20 -0.31
N ALA A 118 28.32 -8.33 -0.41
CA ALA A 118 28.19 -9.45 0.51
C ALA A 118 28.57 -9.07 1.95
N GLY A 119 29.62 -8.25 2.14
CA GLY A 119 30.00 -7.73 3.46
C GLY A 119 28.92 -6.85 4.14
N LYS A 120 27.94 -6.36 3.36
CA LYS A 120 26.78 -5.60 3.85
C LYS A 120 25.56 -6.48 4.14
N ALA A 121 25.58 -7.77 3.81
CA ALA A 121 24.44 -8.68 3.99
C ALA A 121 23.97 -8.76 5.46
N LYS A 122 24.87 -8.53 6.42
CA LYS A 122 24.52 -8.42 7.84
C LYS A 122 23.42 -7.40 8.13
N TYR A 123 23.33 -6.31 7.36
CA TYR A 123 22.31 -5.28 7.57
C TYR A 123 20.90 -5.77 7.25
N TYR A 124 20.76 -6.80 6.41
CA TYR A 124 19.48 -7.47 6.21
C TYR A 124 19.00 -8.09 7.53
N ALA A 125 19.88 -8.85 8.20
CA ALA A 125 19.57 -9.48 9.48
C ALA A 125 19.27 -8.45 10.59
N GLU A 126 20.04 -7.37 10.65
CA GLU A 126 19.79 -6.28 11.62
C GLU A 126 18.42 -5.62 11.40
N ALA A 127 18.05 -5.34 10.15
CA ALA A 127 16.74 -4.78 9.83
C ALA A 127 15.59 -5.72 10.19
N TYR A 128 15.74 -7.01 9.88
CA TYR A 128 14.80 -8.05 10.29
C TYR A 128 14.63 -8.10 11.81
N ASN A 129 15.74 -8.17 12.55
CA ASN A 129 15.75 -8.28 14.01
C ASN A 129 15.13 -7.05 14.67
N LEU A 130 15.44 -5.85 14.18
CA LEU A 130 14.86 -4.61 14.69
C LEU A 130 13.34 -4.59 14.48
N ALA A 131 12.88 -4.89 13.26
CA ALA A 131 11.46 -4.90 12.95
C ALA A 131 10.71 -5.93 13.79
N ARG A 132 11.25 -7.15 13.90
CA ARG A 132 10.70 -8.21 14.74
C ARG A 132 10.60 -7.78 16.21
N MET A 133 11.68 -7.23 16.76
CA MET A 133 11.73 -6.78 18.16
C MET A 133 10.68 -5.72 18.48
N VAL A 134 10.49 -4.75 17.57
CA VAL A 134 9.50 -3.67 17.73
C VAL A 134 8.09 -4.25 17.62
N SER A 135 7.83 -5.08 16.61
CA SER A 135 6.53 -5.72 16.41
C SER A 135 6.12 -6.64 17.56
N GLU A 136 7.06 -7.37 18.17
CA GLU A 136 6.81 -8.21 19.35
C GLU A 136 6.37 -7.41 20.58
N LYS A 137 6.60 -6.09 20.62
CA LYS A 137 6.07 -5.25 21.72
C LYS A 137 4.57 -5.01 21.62
N GLY A 138 4.00 -5.03 20.41
CA GLY A 138 2.55 -4.96 20.18
C GLY A 138 1.86 -3.80 20.92
N ILE A 139 2.48 -2.60 20.92
CA ILE A 139 1.98 -1.46 21.70
C ILE A 139 0.65 -0.96 21.11
N VAL A 140 -0.37 -0.90 21.96
CA VAL A 140 -1.68 -0.32 21.63
C VAL A 140 -2.01 0.76 22.65
N GLU A 141 -2.25 1.98 22.16
CA GLU A 141 -2.59 3.16 22.95
C GLU A 141 -3.88 3.76 22.38
N ASP A 142 -4.89 3.97 23.24
CA ASP A 142 -6.22 4.44 22.84
C ASP A 142 -6.89 3.62 21.71
N GLY A 143 -6.62 2.31 21.68
CA GLY A 143 -7.10 1.41 20.64
C GLY A 143 -6.33 1.50 19.31
N MET A 144 -5.29 2.32 19.25
CA MET A 144 -4.44 2.55 18.09
C MET A 144 -3.10 1.83 18.24
N ARG A 145 -2.66 1.18 17.17
CA ARG A 145 -1.42 0.41 17.09
C ARG A 145 -0.24 1.36 16.90
N GLN A 146 0.75 1.26 17.78
CA GLN A 146 1.92 2.13 17.78
C GLN A 146 3.12 1.41 17.18
N PHE A 147 4.02 2.17 16.55
CA PHE A 147 5.26 1.69 15.94
C PHE A 147 5.06 0.59 14.89
N VAL A 148 3.97 0.66 14.12
CA VAL A 148 3.74 -0.26 13.01
C VAL A 148 4.89 -0.12 12.00
N ILE A 149 5.51 -1.25 11.64
CA ILE A 149 6.66 -1.25 10.74
C ILE A 149 6.21 -0.78 9.35
N THR A 150 6.86 0.27 8.85
CA THR A 150 6.57 0.87 7.54
C THR A 150 7.83 0.94 6.70
N SER A 151 7.76 0.50 5.44
CA SER A 151 8.87 0.62 4.49
C SER A 151 8.36 1.02 3.10
N GLY A 152 9.25 1.16 2.12
CA GLY A 152 8.89 1.34 0.71
C GLY A 152 8.40 0.07 0.01
N GLY A 153 8.33 -1.07 0.72
CA GLY A 153 7.83 -2.35 0.20
C GLY A 153 8.67 -2.97 -0.93
N GLY A 154 9.91 -2.50 -1.12
CA GLY A 154 10.85 -3.05 -2.08
C GLY A 154 11.70 -4.20 -1.51
N PRO A 155 12.66 -4.72 -2.30
CA PRO A 155 13.51 -5.83 -1.87
C PRO A 155 14.52 -5.43 -0.79
N SER A 156 15.31 -6.42 -0.32
CA SER A 156 16.47 -6.20 0.56
C SER A 156 16.04 -5.66 1.93
N ILE A 157 16.54 -4.51 2.39
CA ILE A 157 16.31 -4.00 3.75
C ILE A 157 14.83 -3.73 4.02
N MET A 158 14.10 -3.27 3.01
CA MET A 158 12.66 -3.01 3.10
C MET A 158 11.90 -4.33 3.30
N GLU A 159 12.18 -5.33 2.48
CA GLU A 159 11.64 -6.68 2.66
C GLU A 159 11.98 -7.26 4.04
N ALA A 160 13.24 -7.13 4.49
CA ALA A 160 13.67 -7.62 5.80
C ALA A 160 12.82 -7.02 6.93
N ALA A 161 12.50 -5.71 6.86
CA ALA A 161 11.66 -5.04 7.83
C ALA A 161 10.23 -5.60 7.84
N ASN A 162 9.57 -5.64 6.67
CA ASN A 162 8.21 -6.17 6.57
C ASN A 162 8.13 -7.66 6.98
N ARG A 163 9.15 -8.44 6.61
CA ARG A 163 9.25 -9.85 6.98
C ARG A 163 9.45 -10.03 8.49
N GLY A 164 10.31 -9.22 9.12
CA GLY A 164 10.52 -9.26 10.57
C GLY A 164 9.23 -9.00 11.36
N ALA A 165 8.44 -8.03 10.91
CA ALA A 165 7.12 -7.74 11.48
C ALA A 165 6.13 -8.88 11.29
N SER A 166 6.04 -9.41 10.06
CA SER A 166 5.14 -10.52 9.71
C SER A 166 5.45 -11.79 10.51
N ASP A 167 6.73 -12.14 10.63
CA ASP A 167 7.19 -13.31 11.40
C ASP A 167 7.00 -13.13 12.92
N ALA A 168 6.76 -11.90 13.40
CA ALA A 168 6.34 -11.60 14.76
C ALA A 168 4.80 -11.67 14.95
N GLY A 169 4.05 -11.94 13.89
CA GLY A 169 2.58 -11.96 13.89
C GLY A 169 1.95 -10.56 13.84
N ALA A 170 2.73 -9.52 13.51
CA ALA A 170 2.24 -8.15 13.37
C ALA A 170 2.03 -7.78 11.89
N GLU A 171 1.08 -6.89 11.63
CA GLU A 171 0.93 -6.29 10.31
C GLU A 171 2.06 -5.27 10.05
N SER A 172 2.40 -5.08 8.78
CA SER A 172 3.37 -4.08 8.32
C SER A 172 2.86 -3.34 7.09
N ILE A 173 3.38 -2.14 6.88
CA ILE A 173 2.97 -1.24 5.80
C ILE A 173 4.06 -1.19 4.73
N GLY A 174 3.64 -1.32 3.47
CA GLY A 174 4.48 -1.07 2.30
C GLY A 174 3.93 0.12 1.52
N LEU A 175 4.71 1.20 1.45
CA LEU A 175 4.41 2.38 0.63
C LEU A 175 5.14 2.25 -0.72
N ASN A 176 4.58 1.40 -1.59
CA ASN A 176 5.20 1.02 -2.86
C ASN A 176 5.20 2.15 -3.89
N ILE A 177 6.10 2.03 -4.86
CA ILE A 177 6.15 2.87 -6.06
C ILE A 177 6.26 1.99 -7.32
N VAL A 178 5.74 2.49 -8.43
CA VAL A 178 5.92 1.86 -9.75
C VAL A 178 7.17 2.44 -10.40
N LEU A 179 8.08 1.57 -10.84
CA LEU A 179 9.32 1.93 -11.53
C LEU A 179 9.37 1.23 -12.90
N PRO A 180 10.00 1.86 -13.91
CA PRO A 180 10.36 1.16 -15.14
C PRO A 180 11.44 0.11 -14.85
N HIS A 181 11.37 -1.05 -15.50
CA HIS A 181 12.31 -2.16 -15.39
C HIS A 181 13.17 -2.30 -16.64
#